data_AF-A0A9E6W764-F1
#
_entry.id   AF-A0A9E6W764-F1
#
_cell.length_a   1.000
_cell.length_b   1.000
_cell.length_c   1.000
_cell.angle_alpha   90.00
_cell.angle_beta   90.00
_cell.angle_gamma   90.00
#
_symmetry.space_group_name_H-M   'P 1'
#
loop_
_entity.id
_entity.type
_entity.pdbx_description
1 polymer ?
#
loop_
_entity_poly.entity_id
_entity_poly.type
_entity_poly.pdbx_seq_one_letter_code
_entity_poly.pdbx_strand_id
1 'polypeptide(L)'
;MSDSIKHECGIAFIRLRKPLEYYLEKYNSAFYGIKKMNLLMLKQVNRGQDGAGLATIKLNVDPGQRYISRQRSNSDNPIVSIFKEVNKHFNELSPEQRKNVKYLKEQIPFTGELILGHLRYGTYAKNTIENCHPFLRQNNWQNRNLVLAGNFNLTNVDELFKQLLEIGQHPKEKSDSVLMMEKIGHFLDDENQRLFNEYHQSGMDSADISAKIADNLDVTRILKRSFKNIDGGYAMVGMIGQGDAFVMRDPSGIRPAFYYEDDEVIVVTSERPAIQTAFNVPLESIKEIQPGNALLIKRNGELYEENILPATERLSCSFERIYFSRGNDADIYTERKDLGKLVAKQVMKSINYDFENTVFSYIPNTASTSFYGMIDGMNDWLNGYKKEQIMTRGHELSEQELERILALRPRREKIAIKDVKLRTFITADTHRDDMVGHVYDVTYGLIRKGQDNLVVIDDSIVRGTTLKLSILRILDRLGPKKIVVVSSAPQIRYPDCYGIDMSKMKDFAAFQGLLKLLEEHNLEHKLDEAYQKAKHQLTLKDEEMNNPLQEVYALFSDEQISEKIAQILTPEDIDAEVEIIYQSIEDLHIACPHDKGDWYFSGNYPTPGGYRVVNKAFVNYMEGIHERAY
;
A
#
# COMPACT_ATOMS: atom_id res chain seq x y z
N MET A 1 10.83 7.49 9.05
CA MET A 1 11.60 6.82 10.12
C MET A 1 11.34 5.33 10.14
N SER A 2 10.39 4.80 9.36
CA SER A 2 10.26 3.37 9.21
C SER A 2 11.56 2.77 8.63
N ASP A 3 12.04 1.68 9.23
CA ASP A 3 12.72 0.66 8.42
C ASP A 3 11.83 0.47 7.19
N SER A 4 12.38 0.57 5.98
CA SER A 4 11.56 0.60 4.74
C SER A 4 10.46 -0.45 4.85
N ILE A 5 9.21 -0.03 5.10
CA ILE A 5 8.11 -0.98 5.21
C ILE A 5 7.92 -1.41 3.77
N LYS A 6 8.41 -2.60 3.49
CA LYS A 6 8.34 -3.20 2.17
C LYS A 6 6.87 -3.59 1.98
N HIS A 7 6.42 -3.62 0.73
CA HIS A 7 5.09 -4.10 0.33
C HIS A 7 3.98 -3.05 0.38
N GLU A 8 3.69 -2.53 -0.81
CA GLU A 8 2.42 -2.76 -1.50
C GLU A 8 2.73 -2.84 -2.99
N CYS A 9 2.00 -3.65 -3.75
CA CYS A 9 2.11 -3.64 -5.20
C CYS A 9 1.24 -2.52 -5.79
N GLY A 10 1.61 -2.01 -6.96
CA GLY A 10 0.80 -1.05 -7.72
C GLY A 10 0.21 -1.70 -8.97
N ILE A 11 -1.07 -1.46 -9.23
CA ILE A 11 -1.72 -1.83 -10.50
C ILE A 11 -1.94 -0.61 -11.39
N ALA A 12 -1.84 -0.82 -12.71
CA ALA A 12 -2.22 0.15 -13.71
C ALA A 12 -2.85 -0.58 -14.91
N PHE A 13 -4.06 -0.22 -15.29
CA PHE A 13 -4.76 -0.80 -16.42
C PHE A 13 -5.30 0.30 -17.34
N ILE A 14 -5.19 0.08 -18.65
CA ILE A 14 -5.78 0.93 -19.69
C ILE A 14 -6.53 0.04 -20.68
N ARG A 15 -7.78 0.41 -20.99
CA ARG A 15 -8.54 -0.06 -22.15
C ARG A 15 -8.79 1.12 -23.09
N LEU A 16 -8.29 1.02 -24.32
CA LEU A 16 -8.54 1.99 -25.40
C LEU A 16 -9.90 1.73 -26.07
N ARG A 17 -10.90 2.57 -25.84
CA ARG A 17 -12.27 2.37 -26.35
C ARG A 17 -12.39 2.60 -27.86
N LYS A 18 -11.44 3.32 -28.47
CA LYS A 18 -11.37 3.54 -29.92
C LYS A 18 -10.33 2.63 -30.59
N PRO A 19 -10.41 2.42 -31.91
CA PRO A 19 -9.34 1.77 -32.67
C PRO A 19 -8.02 2.56 -32.62
N LEU A 20 -6.89 1.89 -32.88
CA LEU A 20 -5.57 2.54 -32.85
C LEU A 20 -5.41 3.66 -33.89
N GLU A 21 -6.15 3.59 -35.00
CA GLU A 21 -6.26 4.61 -36.03
C GLU A 21 -6.70 5.97 -35.45
N TYR A 22 -7.70 5.96 -34.56
CA TYR A 22 -8.19 7.18 -33.92
C TYR A 22 -7.09 7.89 -33.13
N TYR A 23 -6.29 7.13 -32.36
CA TYR A 23 -5.20 7.72 -31.59
C TYR A 23 -4.03 8.17 -32.46
N LEU A 24 -3.78 7.48 -33.57
CA LEU A 24 -2.82 7.91 -34.57
C LEU A 24 -3.24 9.27 -35.16
N GLU A 25 -4.50 9.44 -35.53
CA GLU A 25 -5.02 10.69 -36.08
C GLU A 25 -5.03 11.82 -35.04
N LYS A 26 -5.59 11.57 -33.87
CA LYS A 26 -5.77 12.60 -32.82
C LYS A 26 -4.47 12.97 -32.11
N TYR A 27 -3.61 11.99 -31.79
CA TYR A 27 -2.41 12.19 -30.99
C TYR A 27 -1.10 12.01 -31.77
N ASN A 28 -1.18 11.84 -33.09
CA ASN A 28 -0.03 11.58 -33.96
C ASN A 28 0.78 10.35 -33.50
N SER A 29 0.13 9.36 -32.86
CA SER A 29 0.81 8.19 -32.31
C SER A 29 -0.14 7.02 -32.03
N ALA A 30 0.06 5.89 -32.73
CA ALA A 30 -0.60 4.62 -32.43
C ALA A 30 -0.16 4.01 -31.08
N PHE A 31 0.89 4.53 -30.45
CA PHE A 31 1.45 4.06 -29.17
C PHE A 31 0.95 4.87 -27.97
N TYR A 32 -0.15 5.63 -28.11
CA TYR A 32 -0.73 6.46 -27.06
C TYR A 32 -0.90 5.71 -25.74
N GLY A 33 -1.52 4.52 -25.78
CA GLY A 33 -1.77 3.72 -24.57
C GLY A 33 -0.48 3.30 -23.86
N ILE A 34 0.57 2.90 -24.60
CA ILE A 34 1.87 2.52 -24.01
C ILE A 34 2.58 3.71 -23.37
N LYS A 35 2.51 4.90 -24.00
CA LYS A 35 3.05 6.13 -23.42
C LYS A 35 2.34 6.51 -22.11
N LYS A 36 1.01 6.42 -22.09
CA LYS A 36 0.21 6.66 -20.88
C LYS A 36 0.50 5.62 -19.80
N MET A 37 0.64 4.34 -20.15
CA MET A 37 1.00 3.28 -19.21
C MET A 37 2.35 3.52 -18.55
N ASN A 38 3.37 3.95 -19.31
CA ASN A 38 4.67 4.31 -18.74
C ASN A 38 4.54 5.41 -17.68
N LEU A 39 3.77 6.46 -17.99
CA LEU A 39 3.52 7.55 -17.06
C LEU A 39 2.77 7.09 -15.81
N LEU A 40 1.73 6.25 -15.95
CA LEU A 40 0.99 5.68 -14.82
C LEU A 40 1.89 4.86 -13.89
N MET A 41 2.75 4.01 -14.46
CA MET A 41 3.69 3.20 -13.67
C MET A 41 4.73 4.06 -12.95
N LEU A 42 5.32 5.06 -13.63
CA LEU A 42 6.25 6.01 -12.99
C LEU A 42 5.58 6.83 -11.87
N LYS A 43 4.29 7.16 -12.03
CA LYS A 43 3.50 7.87 -11.02
C LYS A 43 2.99 6.97 -9.89
N GLN A 44 3.34 5.68 -9.88
CA GLN A 44 3.04 4.76 -8.79
C GLN A 44 4.30 4.06 -8.25
N VAL A 45 5.52 4.52 -8.59
CA VAL A 45 6.80 3.88 -8.18
C VAL A 45 7.01 3.76 -6.66
N ASN A 46 6.23 4.48 -5.84
CA ASN A 46 6.19 4.29 -4.39
C ASN A 46 5.60 2.91 -4.00
N ARG A 47 4.80 2.30 -4.88
CA ARG A 47 4.18 0.97 -4.72
C ARG A 47 4.97 -0.18 -5.35
N GLY A 48 6.28 -0.04 -5.50
CA GLY A 48 7.10 -1.15 -5.99
C GLY A 48 8.32 -0.72 -6.77
N GLN A 49 9.48 -1.18 -6.29
CA GLN A 49 10.79 -0.92 -6.89
C GLN A 49 11.57 -2.21 -7.15
N ASP A 50 11.14 -3.35 -6.60
CA ASP A 50 11.87 -4.62 -6.67
C ASP A 50 11.59 -5.39 -7.97
N GLY A 51 10.47 -5.09 -8.63
CA GLY A 51 10.14 -5.63 -9.95
C GLY A 51 8.96 -4.91 -10.60
N ALA A 52 8.74 -5.19 -11.87
CA ALA A 52 7.60 -4.68 -12.61
C ALA A 52 7.25 -5.62 -13.77
N GLY A 53 6.08 -5.40 -14.36
CA GLY A 53 5.70 -6.06 -15.61
C GLY A 53 4.67 -5.29 -16.39
N LEU A 54 4.57 -5.66 -17.67
CA LEU A 54 3.65 -5.11 -18.65
C LEU A 54 3.08 -6.25 -19.48
N ALA A 55 1.77 -6.26 -19.68
CA ALA A 55 1.10 -7.13 -20.63
C ALA A 55 0.16 -6.31 -21.52
N THR A 56 -0.07 -6.80 -22.74
CA THR A 56 -1.00 -6.18 -23.71
C THR A 56 -1.83 -7.25 -24.40
N ILE A 57 -3.07 -6.91 -24.74
CA ILE A 57 -3.93 -7.73 -25.60
C ILE A 57 -4.40 -6.88 -26.79
N LYS A 58 -4.18 -7.41 -27.99
CA LYS A 58 -4.68 -6.85 -29.26
C LYS A 58 -6.07 -7.40 -29.54
N LEU A 59 -6.99 -6.54 -29.96
CA LEU A 59 -8.33 -6.93 -30.39
C LEU A 59 -8.36 -7.20 -31.89
N ASN A 60 -9.31 -8.01 -32.36
CA ASN A 60 -9.58 -8.21 -33.79
C ASN A 60 -8.33 -8.58 -34.61
N VAL A 61 -7.55 -9.55 -34.11
CA VAL A 61 -6.40 -10.13 -34.81
C VAL A 61 -6.80 -11.40 -35.57
N ASP A 62 -6.17 -11.64 -36.72
CA ASP A 62 -6.41 -12.86 -37.48
C ASP A 62 -5.72 -14.08 -36.83
N PRO A 63 -6.25 -15.30 -37.03
CA PRO A 63 -5.57 -16.53 -36.62
C PRO A 63 -4.12 -16.60 -37.14
N GLY A 64 -3.20 -17.07 -36.29
CA GLY A 64 -1.78 -17.12 -36.59
C GLY A 64 -0.99 -15.85 -36.21
N GLN A 65 -1.68 -14.76 -35.82
CA GLN A 65 -1.03 -13.55 -35.34
C GLN A 65 -0.92 -13.50 -33.80
N ARG A 66 0.17 -12.90 -33.30
CA ARG A 66 0.39 -12.74 -31.87
C ARG A 66 -0.45 -11.57 -31.32
N TYR A 67 -1.33 -11.89 -30.38
CA TYR A 67 -2.24 -10.91 -29.76
C TYR A 67 -1.93 -10.61 -28.28
N ILE A 68 -1.27 -11.51 -27.56
CA ILE A 68 -0.78 -11.26 -26.20
C ILE A 68 0.73 -11.00 -26.21
N SER A 69 1.16 -9.86 -25.70
CA SER A 69 2.57 -9.56 -25.43
C SER A 69 2.79 -9.33 -23.94
N ARG A 70 3.89 -9.82 -23.39
CA ARG A 70 4.22 -9.69 -21.97
C ARG A 70 5.72 -9.47 -21.79
N GLN A 71 6.09 -8.51 -20.95
CA GLN A 71 7.45 -8.23 -20.51
C GLN A 71 7.48 -8.09 -18.99
N ARG A 72 8.51 -8.63 -18.32
CA ARG A 72 8.72 -8.52 -16.87
C ARG A 72 10.16 -8.15 -16.59
N SER A 73 10.43 -7.50 -15.48
CA SER A 73 11.79 -7.19 -15.03
C SER A 73 11.88 -7.15 -13.51
N ASN A 74 12.96 -7.70 -12.96
CA ASN A 74 13.39 -7.61 -11.56
C ASN A 74 14.77 -6.93 -11.44
N SER A 75 15.18 -6.15 -12.46
CA SER A 75 16.39 -5.33 -12.41
C SER A 75 16.24 -4.16 -11.43
N ASP A 76 17.33 -3.51 -11.05
CA ASP A 76 17.33 -2.33 -10.15
C ASP A 76 16.40 -1.18 -10.57
N ASN A 77 16.16 -1.02 -11.89
CA ASN A 77 15.22 -0.04 -12.43
C ASN A 77 14.20 -0.74 -13.34
N PRO A 78 13.23 -1.49 -12.77
CA PRO A 78 12.45 -2.45 -13.52
C PRO A 78 11.51 -1.79 -14.54
N ILE A 79 10.93 -0.62 -14.21
CA ILE A 79 10.11 0.17 -15.13
C ILE A 79 10.94 0.58 -16.36
N VAL A 80 12.10 1.18 -16.13
CA VAL A 80 13.00 1.65 -17.21
C VAL A 80 13.42 0.47 -18.09
N SER A 81 13.78 -0.66 -17.47
CA SER A 81 14.13 -1.89 -18.18
C SER A 81 12.99 -2.37 -19.09
N ILE A 82 11.75 -2.44 -18.60
CA ILE A 82 10.60 -2.87 -19.40
C ILE A 82 10.37 -1.94 -20.59
N PHE A 83 10.29 -0.63 -20.36
CA PHE A 83 10.00 0.30 -21.44
C PHE A 83 11.16 0.44 -22.42
N LYS A 84 12.41 0.17 -22.01
CA LYS A 84 13.54 0.08 -22.94
C LYS A 84 13.35 -1.08 -23.91
N GLU A 85 13.01 -2.28 -23.42
CA GLU A 85 12.77 -3.46 -24.26
C GLU A 85 11.54 -3.27 -25.16
N VAL A 86 10.43 -2.74 -24.61
CA VAL A 86 9.22 -2.46 -25.39
C VAL A 86 9.49 -1.43 -26.49
N ASN A 87 10.18 -0.33 -26.18
CA ASN A 87 10.47 0.72 -27.16
C ASN A 87 11.46 0.29 -28.24
N LYS A 88 12.27 -0.76 -28.02
CA LYS A 88 13.15 -1.30 -29.07
C LYS A 88 12.36 -1.67 -30.33
N HIS A 89 11.22 -2.36 -30.13
CA HIS A 89 10.31 -2.72 -31.22
C HIS A 89 9.71 -1.53 -31.98
N PHE A 90 9.64 -0.35 -31.34
CA PHE A 90 9.07 0.85 -31.96
C PHE A 90 10.14 1.73 -32.60
N ASN A 91 11.35 1.74 -32.04
CA ASN A 91 12.48 2.53 -32.51
C ASN A 91 13.05 2.00 -33.84
N GLU A 92 12.91 0.70 -34.10
CA GLU A 92 13.33 0.05 -35.34
C GLU A 92 12.38 0.32 -36.52
N LEU A 93 11.21 0.94 -36.29
CA LEU A 93 10.20 1.19 -37.31
C LEU A 93 10.49 2.43 -38.16
N SER A 94 10.29 2.31 -39.47
CA SER A 94 10.28 3.45 -40.39
C SER A 94 9.10 4.40 -40.12
N PRO A 95 9.18 5.68 -40.53
CA PRO A 95 8.07 6.62 -40.41
C PRO A 95 6.76 6.13 -41.06
N GLU A 96 6.86 5.36 -42.14
CA GLU A 96 5.72 4.76 -42.83
C GLU A 96 5.11 3.61 -42.03
N GLN A 97 5.94 2.68 -41.52
CA GLN A 97 5.50 1.58 -40.67
C GLN A 97 4.80 2.07 -39.39
N ARG A 98 5.29 3.18 -38.80
CA ARG A 98 4.69 3.81 -37.61
C ARG A 98 3.28 4.35 -37.85
N LYS A 99 2.93 4.67 -39.09
CA LYS A 99 1.60 5.15 -39.49
C LYS A 99 0.69 4.03 -40.01
N ASN A 100 1.24 2.85 -40.28
CA ASN A 100 0.47 1.70 -40.77
C ASN A 100 -0.05 0.87 -39.61
N VAL A 101 -1.25 1.21 -39.11
CA VAL A 101 -1.87 0.53 -37.95
C VAL A 101 -2.07 -0.97 -38.19
N LYS A 102 -2.44 -1.37 -39.41
CA LYS A 102 -2.58 -2.78 -39.78
C LYS A 102 -1.25 -3.53 -39.57
N TYR A 103 -0.17 -3.02 -40.16
CA TYR A 103 1.17 -3.59 -39.97
C TYR A 103 1.57 -3.64 -38.48
N LEU A 104 1.29 -2.57 -37.72
CA LEU A 104 1.57 -2.53 -36.28
C LEU A 104 0.84 -3.64 -35.51
N LYS A 105 -0.44 -3.88 -35.82
CA LYS A 105 -1.24 -4.92 -35.15
C LYS A 105 -0.78 -6.32 -35.55
N GLU A 106 -0.40 -6.53 -36.81
CA GLU A 106 -0.01 -7.85 -37.30
C GLU A 106 1.41 -8.24 -36.83
N GLN A 107 2.37 -7.32 -36.90
CA GLN A 107 3.80 -7.66 -36.81
C GLN A 107 4.47 -7.18 -35.54
N ILE A 108 3.99 -6.09 -34.93
CA ILE A 108 4.72 -5.44 -33.83
C ILE A 108 4.11 -5.85 -32.49
N PRO A 109 4.90 -6.33 -31.50
CA PRO A 109 4.38 -6.65 -30.18
C PRO A 109 3.99 -5.37 -29.41
N PHE A 110 3.20 -5.53 -28.34
CA PHE A 110 2.76 -4.43 -27.46
C PHE A 110 1.86 -3.34 -28.08
N THR A 111 1.40 -3.52 -29.33
CA THR A 111 0.44 -2.64 -30.02
C THR A 111 -1.01 -3.06 -29.75
N GLY A 112 -1.38 -3.18 -28.47
CA GLY A 112 -2.70 -3.65 -28.03
C GLY A 112 -3.59 -2.57 -27.42
N GLU A 113 -4.89 -2.81 -27.44
CA GLU A 113 -5.92 -1.92 -26.90
C GLU A 113 -6.25 -2.19 -25.42
N LEU A 114 -5.83 -3.34 -24.87
CA LEU A 114 -5.79 -3.58 -23.43
C LEU A 114 -4.33 -3.60 -22.98
N ILE A 115 -4.03 -2.90 -21.90
CA ILE A 115 -2.67 -2.73 -21.38
C ILE A 115 -2.73 -2.86 -19.86
N LEU A 116 -1.92 -3.75 -19.30
CA LEU A 116 -1.82 -3.99 -17.86
C LEU A 116 -0.37 -3.86 -17.40
N GLY A 117 -0.12 -2.85 -16.57
CA GLY A 117 1.12 -2.62 -15.85
C GLY A 117 1.00 -3.08 -14.40
N HIS A 118 2.11 -3.56 -13.85
CA HIS A 118 2.21 -3.93 -12.44
C HIS A 118 3.56 -3.49 -11.88
N LEU A 119 3.55 -3.00 -10.65
CA LEU A 119 4.71 -2.64 -9.86
C LEU A 119 4.78 -3.60 -8.68
N ARG A 120 5.88 -4.33 -8.57
CA ARG A 120 6.10 -5.29 -7.50
C ARG A 120 7.03 -4.68 -6.48
N TYR A 121 6.59 -4.72 -5.23
CA TYR A 121 7.50 -4.72 -4.11
C TYR A 121 7.69 -6.18 -3.69
N GLY A 122 8.93 -6.64 -3.65
CA GLY A 122 9.28 -8.00 -3.31
C GLY A 122 8.92 -8.28 -1.86
N THR A 123 7.92 -9.13 -1.67
CA THR A 123 7.72 -9.89 -0.43
C THR A 123 8.80 -10.94 -0.26
N TYR A 124 8.95 -11.48 0.95
CA TYR A 124 9.97 -12.46 1.35
C TYR A 124 10.27 -13.57 0.32
N ALA A 125 9.34 -13.87 -0.60
CA ALA A 125 9.63 -14.64 -1.80
C ALA A 125 10.87 -14.11 -2.52
N LYS A 126 11.82 -15.00 -2.86
CA LYS A 126 13.05 -14.65 -3.60
C LYS A 126 12.71 -13.64 -4.71
N ASN A 127 13.52 -12.58 -4.84
CA ASN A 127 13.29 -11.54 -5.85
C ASN A 127 13.59 -12.09 -7.26
N THR A 128 12.71 -12.94 -7.77
CA THR A 128 12.81 -13.60 -9.06
C THR A 128 11.82 -12.98 -10.03
N ILE A 129 12.16 -13.07 -11.31
CA ILE A 129 11.27 -12.67 -12.39
C ILE A 129 9.96 -13.48 -12.39
N GLU A 130 9.96 -14.71 -11.86
CA GLU A 130 8.77 -15.55 -11.84
C GLU A 130 7.67 -15.03 -10.92
N ASN A 131 8.06 -14.33 -9.86
CA ASN A 131 7.13 -13.69 -8.93
C ASN A 131 6.63 -12.32 -9.42
N CYS A 132 7.13 -11.84 -10.57
CA CYS A 132 6.66 -10.59 -11.16
C CYS A 132 5.35 -10.84 -11.94
N HIS A 133 4.35 -10.03 -11.66
CA HIS A 133 3.12 -9.96 -12.44
C HIS A 133 3.39 -9.14 -13.73
N PRO A 134 2.53 -9.22 -14.77
CA PRO A 134 1.34 -10.08 -14.88
C PRO A 134 1.66 -11.57 -15.09
N PHE A 135 0.87 -12.44 -14.46
CA PHE A 135 0.83 -13.87 -14.78
C PHE A 135 0.02 -14.11 -16.06
N LEU A 136 0.32 -15.20 -16.77
CA LEU A 136 -0.33 -15.54 -18.03
C LEU A 136 -0.63 -17.04 -18.04
N ARG A 137 -1.92 -17.37 -18.16
CA ARG A 137 -2.43 -18.71 -18.47
C ARG A 137 -2.76 -18.78 -19.95
N GLN A 138 -2.08 -19.67 -20.67
CA GLN A 138 -2.22 -19.79 -22.13
C GLN A 138 -3.14 -20.93 -22.54
N ASN A 139 -3.89 -20.71 -23.62
CA ASN A 139 -4.72 -21.71 -24.26
C ASN A 139 -4.77 -21.43 -25.78
N ASN A 140 -5.07 -22.43 -26.61
CA ASN A 140 -5.25 -22.22 -28.04
C ASN A 140 -6.54 -21.45 -28.36
N TRP A 141 -7.56 -21.54 -27.51
CA TRP A 141 -8.76 -20.72 -27.61
C TRP A 141 -8.55 -19.36 -26.93
N GLN A 142 -8.66 -18.27 -27.70
CA GLN A 142 -8.47 -16.90 -27.19
C GLN A 142 -9.32 -16.62 -25.94
N ASN A 143 -10.57 -17.07 -25.96
CA ASN A 143 -11.56 -16.89 -24.89
C ASN A 143 -11.21 -17.62 -23.57
N ARG A 144 -10.16 -18.46 -23.55
CA ARG A 144 -9.67 -19.21 -22.38
C ARG A 144 -8.30 -18.74 -21.88
N ASN A 145 -7.70 -17.77 -22.55
CA ASN A 145 -6.45 -17.16 -22.10
C ASN A 145 -6.74 -16.12 -21.00
N LEU A 146 -5.91 -16.08 -19.97
CA LEU A 146 -6.06 -15.16 -18.84
C LEU A 146 -4.72 -14.52 -18.51
N VAL A 147 -4.69 -13.19 -18.43
CA VAL A 147 -3.61 -12.40 -17.84
C VAL A 147 -4.09 -11.88 -16.49
N LEU A 148 -3.31 -12.03 -15.43
CA LEU A 148 -3.68 -11.62 -14.07
C LEU A 148 -2.58 -10.80 -13.40
N ALA A 149 -2.92 -9.66 -12.82
CA ALA A 149 -2.05 -8.88 -11.94
C ALA A 149 -2.85 -8.34 -10.76
N GLY A 150 -2.20 -7.96 -9.65
CA GLY A 150 -2.95 -7.39 -8.53
C GLY A 150 -2.10 -6.99 -7.36
N ASN A 151 -2.65 -6.14 -6.50
CA ASN A 151 -2.16 -5.91 -5.14
C ASN A 151 -3.00 -6.77 -4.20
N PHE A 152 -2.50 -7.92 -3.81
CA PHE A 152 -3.25 -8.84 -2.95
C PHE A 152 -2.36 -9.70 -2.07
N ASN A 153 -2.95 -10.15 -0.96
CA ASN A 153 -2.47 -11.26 -0.16
C ASN A 153 -3.68 -12.03 0.38
N LEU A 154 -3.67 -13.36 0.23
CA LEU A 154 -4.73 -14.23 0.71
C LEU A 154 -4.32 -14.92 2.00
N THR A 155 -5.23 -15.03 2.95
CA THR A 155 -4.96 -15.64 4.26
C THR A 155 -5.29 -17.14 4.29
N ASN A 156 -6.09 -17.63 3.32
CA ASN A 156 -6.57 -19.01 3.26
C ASN A 156 -6.00 -19.82 2.08
N VAL A 157 -4.75 -19.54 1.69
CA VAL A 157 -4.00 -20.23 0.61
C VAL A 157 -4.06 -21.76 0.75
N ASP A 158 -3.96 -22.27 1.97
CA ASP A 158 -4.00 -23.71 2.27
C ASP A 158 -5.33 -24.36 1.91
N GLU A 159 -6.43 -23.70 2.24
CA GLU A 159 -7.78 -24.14 1.91
C GLU A 159 -8.00 -24.11 0.40
N LEU A 160 -7.59 -23.01 -0.25
CA LEU A 160 -7.72 -22.85 -1.70
C LEU A 160 -6.92 -23.90 -2.46
N PHE A 161 -5.71 -24.21 -2.00
CA PHE A 161 -4.90 -25.27 -2.59
C PHE A 161 -5.59 -26.63 -2.48
N LYS A 162 -6.15 -26.96 -1.30
CA LYS A 162 -6.89 -28.21 -1.10
C LYS A 162 -8.12 -28.29 -2.01
N GLN A 163 -8.89 -27.21 -2.14
CA GLN A 163 -10.05 -27.15 -3.06
C GLN A 163 -9.64 -27.44 -4.51
N LEU A 164 -8.50 -26.91 -4.98
CA LEU A 164 -7.99 -27.20 -6.33
C LEU A 164 -7.58 -28.67 -6.50
N LEU A 165 -6.98 -29.29 -5.47
CA LEU A 165 -6.64 -30.72 -5.51
C LEU A 165 -7.89 -31.60 -5.55
N GLU A 166 -8.94 -31.26 -4.80
CA GLU A 166 -10.21 -32.00 -4.74
C GLU A 166 -10.94 -32.03 -6.09
N ILE A 167 -10.81 -30.97 -6.91
CA ILE A 167 -11.33 -30.93 -8.29
C ILE A 167 -10.38 -31.57 -9.32
N GLY A 168 -9.26 -32.16 -8.87
CA GLY A 168 -8.31 -32.89 -9.71
C GLY A 168 -7.25 -32.03 -10.40
N GLN A 169 -7.06 -30.76 -10.00
CA GLN A 169 -5.96 -29.96 -10.52
C GLN A 169 -4.63 -30.29 -9.82
N HIS A 170 -3.53 -29.92 -10.47
CA HIS A 170 -2.18 -30.04 -9.93
C HIS A 170 -1.45 -28.69 -10.01
N PRO A 171 -1.72 -27.75 -9.07
CA PRO A 171 -1.08 -26.45 -9.09
C PRO A 171 0.44 -26.60 -8.93
N LYS A 172 1.22 -25.93 -9.78
CA LYS A 172 2.69 -26.00 -9.78
C LYS A 172 3.34 -25.44 -8.51
N GLU A 173 2.62 -24.60 -7.78
CA GLU A 173 3.10 -23.87 -6.62
C GLU A 173 1.93 -23.52 -5.72
N LYS A 174 2.18 -23.53 -4.40
CA LYS A 174 1.25 -23.07 -3.38
C LYS A 174 1.47 -21.57 -3.13
N SER A 175 1.12 -20.75 -4.11
CA SER A 175 1.19 -19.28 -4.03
C SER A 175 -0.15 -18.66 -4.41
N ASP A 176 -0.55 -17.61 -3.70
CA ASP A 176 -1.81 -16.87 -3.90
C ASP A 176 -2.09 -16.56 -5.38
N SER A 177 -1.07 -16.11 -6.11
CA SER A 177 -1.17 -15.73 -7.52
C SER A 177 -1.44 -16.92 -8.43
N VAL A 178 -0.79 -18.06 -8.19
CA VAL A 178 -1.03 -19.29 -8.96
C VAL A 178 -2.41 -19.85 -8.65
N LEU A 179 -2.80 -19.90 -7.38
CA LEU A 179 -4.12 -20.42 -6.99
C LEU A 179 -5.25 -19.58 -7.58
N MET A 180 -5.14 -18.25 -7.53
CA MET A 180 -6.15 -17.37 -8.14
C MET A 180 -6.20 -17.48 -9.65
N MET A 181 -5.04 -17.57 -10.32
CA MET A 181 -4.99 -17.76 -11.76
C MET A 181 -5.66 -19.07 -12.18
N GLU A 182 -5.42 -20.17 -11.47
CA GLU A 182 -6.02 -21.46 -11.78
C GLU A 182 -7.51 -21.53 -11.40
N LYS A 183 -7.92 -20.94 -10.27
CA LYS A 183 -9.33 -20.88 -9.86
C LYS A 183 -10.17 -20.03 -10.81
N ILE A 184 -9.66 -18.88 -11.26
CA ILE A 184 -10.32 -18.07 -12.30
C ILE A 184 -10.28 -18.81 -13.65
N GLY A 185 -9.15 -19.39 -14.02
CA GLY A 185 -8.99 -20.17 -15.25
C GLY A 185 -9.96 -21.36 -15.34
N HIS A 186 -10.20 -22.05 -14.22
CA HIS A 186 -11.16 -23.16 -14.14
C HIS A 186 -12.58 -22.71 -14.49
N PHE A 187 -13.08 -21.66 -13.85
CA PHE A 187 -14.43 -21.17 -14.11
C PHE A 187 -14.56 -20.46 -15.45
N LEU A 188 -13.48 -19.88 -15.97
CA LEU A 188 -13.39 -19.39 -17.34
C LEU A 188 -13.57 -20.54 -18.35
N ASP A 189 -12.90 -21.67 -18.15
CA ASP A 189 -13.03 -22.85 -19.01
C ASP A 189 -14.44 -23.46 -18.92
N ASP A 190 -15.03 -23.53 -17.73
CA ASP A 190 -16.40 -24.00 -17.51
C ASP A 190 -17.43 -23.14 -18.23
N GLU A 191 -17.33 -21.81 -18.13
CA GLU A 191 -18.24 -20.89 -18.81
C GLU A 191 -18.10 -20.97 -20.34
N ASN A 192 -16.87 -21.08 -20.84
CA ASN A 192 -16.61 -21.36 -22.25
C ASN A 192 -17.27 -22.67 -22.70
N GLN A 193 -17.16 -23.74 -21.89
CA GLN A 193 -17.75 -25.03 -22.23
C GLN A 193 -19.28 -24.99 -22.21
N ARG A 194 -19.88 -24.28 -21.25
CA ARG A 194 -21.34 -24.08 -21.17
C ARG A 194 -21.87 -23.43 -22.45
N LEU A 195 -21.29 -22.29 -22.84
CA LEU A 195 -21.70 -21.56 -24.04
C LEU A 195 -21.44 -22.37 -25.31
N PHE A 196 -20.32 -23.10 -25.39
CA PHE A 196 -20.06 -24.00 -26.51
C PHE A 196 -21.16 -25.05 -26.65
N ASN A 197 -21.53 -25.73 -25.57
CA ASN A 197 -22.58 -26.76 -25.59
C ASN A 197 -23.93 -26.16 -26.01
N GLU A 198 -24.27 -24.98 -25.49
CA GLU A 198 -25.52 -24.27 -25.82
C GLU A 198 -25.59 -23.94 -27.32
N TYR A 199 -24.57 -23.29 -27.87
CA TYR A 199 -24.56 -22.92 -29.29
C TYR A 199 -24.41 -24.12 -30.23
N HIS A 200 -23.65 -25.13 -29.83
CA HIS A 200 -23.53 -26.35 -30.60
C HIS A 200 -24.86 -27.09 -30.71
N GLN A 201 -25.63 -27.17 -29.62
CA GLN A 201 -26.98 -27.73 -29.63
C GLN A 201 -27.95 -26.94 -30.51
N SER A 202 -27.73 -25.63 -30.69
CA SER A 202 -28.50 -24.80 -31.62
C SER A 202 -28.13 -25.00 -33.10
N GLY A 203 -27.14 -25.86 -33.41
CA GLY A 203 -26.72 -26.18 -34.77
C GLY A 203 -25.69 -25.20 -35.37
N MET A 204 -25.05 -24.37 -34.54
CA MET A 204 -24.03 -23.41 -35.00
C MET A 204 -22.70 -24.11 -35.33
N ASP A 205 -22.00 -23.62 -36.36
CA ASP A 205 -20.67 -24.12 -36.71
C ASP A 205 -19.62 -23.76 -35.64
N SER A 206 -18.62 -24.62 -35.46
CA SER A 206 -17.60 -24.44 -34.43
C SER A 206 -16.78 -23.15 -34.57
N ALA A 207 -16.56 -22.66 -35.78
CA ALA A 207 -15.84 -21.40 -36.00
C ALA A 207 -16.68 -20.20 -35.50
N ASP A 208 -17.98 -20.19 -35.80
CA ASP A 208 -18.90 -19.14 -35.39
C ASP A 208 -19.17 -19.16 -33.88
N ILE A 209 -19.20 -20.35 -33.28
CA ILE A 209 -19.35 -20.52 -31.83
C ILE A 209 -18.26 -19.76 -31.08
N SER A 210 -17.00 -19.81 -31.53
CA SER A 210 -15.91 -19.12 -30.83
C SER A 210 -16.10 -17.60 -30.81
N ALA A 211 -16.56 -17.01 -31.91
CA ALA A 211 -16.88 -15.59 -31.97
C ALA A 211 -18.07 -15.26 -31.06
N LYS A 212 -19.10 -16.12 -31.07
CA LYS A 212 -20.29 -15.93 -30.23
C LYS A 212 -19.98 -16.04 -28.74
N ILE A 213 -19.09 -16.95 -28.33
CA ILE A 213 -18.60 -17.04 -26.96
C ILE A 213 -17.89 -15.75 -26.55
N ALA A 214 -17.07 -15.17 -27.42
CA ALA A 214 -16.35 -13.93 -27.11
C ALA A 214 -17.32 -12.78 -26.77
N ASP A 215 -18.41 -12.65 -27.52
CA ASP A 215 -19.42 -11.62 -27.28
C ASP A 215 -20.28 -11.86 -26.04
N ASN A 216 -20.52 -13.13 -25.69
CA ASN A 216 -21.53 -13.53 -24.68
C ASN A 216 -20.91 -14.12 -23.40
N LEU A 217 -19.60 -13.99 -23.20
CA LEU A 217 -18.93 -14.48 -22.01
C LEU A 217 -19.47 -13.77 -20.75
N ASP A 218 -19.99 -14.55 -19.81
CA ASP A 218 -20.49 -14.06 -18.52
C ASP A 218 -19.36 -14.00 -17.48
N VAL A 219 -18.64 -12.87 -17.49
CA VAL A 219 -17.55 -12.61 -16.54
C VAL A 219 -18.07 -12.53 -15.10
N THR A 220 -19.28 -12.00 -14.89
CA THR A 220 -19.91 -11.95 -13.56
C THR A 220 -20.06 -13.35 -12.95
N ARG A 221 -20.59 -14.31 -13.72
CA ARG A 221 -20.75 -15.71 -13.29
C ARG A 221 -19.40 -16.36 -12.98
N ILE A 222 -18.37 -16.08 -13.80
CA ILE A 222 -17.00 -16.56 -13.55
C ILE A 222 -16.53 -16.04 -12.20
N LEU A 223 -16.56 -14.72 -11.98
CA LEU A 223 -16.03 -14.10 -10.77
C LEU A 223 -16.81 -14.51 -9.51
N LYS A 224 -18.14 -14.58 -9.54
CA LYS A 224 -18.97 -15.03 -8.39
C LYS A 224 -18.58 -16.43 -7.91
N ARG A 225 -18.13 -17.30 -8.83
CA ARG A 225 -17.66 -18.66 -8.49
C ARG A 225 -16.19 -18.68 -8.11
N SER A 226 -15.34 -17.93 -8.80
CA SER A 226 -13.91 -17.84 -8.52
C SER A 226 -13.60 -17.22 -7.17
N PHE A 227 -14.36 -16.19 -6.76
CA PHE A 227 -14.12 -15.44 -5.53
C PHE A 227 -14.89 -15.98 -4.31
N LYS A 228 -15.63 -17.08 -4.49
CA LYS A 228 -16.26 -17.78 -3.37
C LYS A 228 -15.19 -18.30 -2.40
N ASN A 229 -15.39 -18.04 -1.10
CA ASN A 229 -14.48 -18.42 -0.01
C ASN A 229 -13.05 -17.87 -0.17
N ILE A 230 -12.87 -16.69 -0.78
CA ILE A 230 -11.57 -16.00 -0.77
C ILE A 230 -11.51 -15.13 0.49
N ASP A 231 -10.49 -15.35 1.32
CA ASP A 231 -10.19 -14.52 2.49
C ASP A 231 -8.86 -13.79 2.29
N GLY A 232 -8.84 -12.48 2.54
CA GLY A 232 -7.68 -11.63 2.33
C GLY A 232 -8.05 -10.23 1.85
N GLY A 233 -7.02 -9.44 1.57
CA GLY A 233 -7.15 -8.08 1.01
C GLY A 233 -6.65 -8.08 -0.42
N TYR A 234 -7.43 -7.54 -1.35
CA TYR A 234 -7.09 -7.62 -2.77
C TYR A 234 -7.73 -6.57 -3.67
N ALA A 235 -6.92 -6.10 -4.62
CA ALA A 235 -7.35 -5.45 -5.85
C ALA A 235 -6.69 -6.19 -7.04
N MET A 236 -7.48 -6.98 -7.77
CA MET A 236 -7.00 -7.87 -8.85
C MET A 236 -7.53 -7.43 -10.20
N VAL A 237 -6.64 -7.30 -11.18
CA VAL A 237 -6.96 -7.03 -12.59
C VAL A 237 -6.76 -8.28 -13.42
N GLY A 238 -7.80 -8.70 -14.14
CA GLY A 238 -7.73 -9.76 -15.13
C GLY A 238 -8.01 -9.24 -16.54
N MET A 239 -7.28 -9.75 -17.53
CA MET A 239 -7.60 -9.57 -18.95
C MET A 239 -7.78 -10.93 -19.61
N ILE A 240 -8.91 -11.15 -20.26
CA ILE A 240 -9.24 -12.37 -20.98
C ILE A 240 -8.78 -12.19 -22.43
N GLY A 241 -8.22 -13.25 -23.03
CA GLY A 241 -7.59 -13.17 -24.36
C GLY A 241 -8.47 -12.58 -25.47
N GLN A 242 -9.79 -12.70 -25.33
CA GLN A 242 -10.74 -12.18 -26.30
C GLN A 242 -11.00 -10.67 -26.18
N GLY A 243 -10.66 -10.04 -25.05
CA GLY A 243 -10.75 -8.58 -24.89
C GLY A 243 -11.64 -8.09 -23.74
N ASP A 244 -12.34 -8.97 -23.05
CA ASP A 244 -12.95 -8.64 -21.75
C ASP A 244 -11.87 -8.49 -20.68
N ALA A 245 -12.10 -7.60 -19.72
CA ALA A 245 -11.27 -7.42 -18.54
C ALA A 245 -12.14 -7.19 -17.31
N PHE A 246 -11.54 -7.37 -16.13
CA PHE A 246 -12.20 -7.09 -14.87
C PHE A 246 -11.21 -6.52 -13.86
N VAL A 247 -11.72 -5.75 -12.90
CA VAL A 247 -11.00 -5.38 -11.69
C VAL A 247 -11.85 -5.73 -10.47
N MET A 248 -11.42 -6.72 -9.70
CA MET A 248 -12.12 -7.20 -8.51
C MET A 248 -11.52 -6.59 -7.23
N ARG A 249 -12.37 -6.07 -6.35
CA ARG A 249 -11.97 -5.51 -5.03
C ARG A 249 -12.56 -6.34 -3.88
N ASP A 250 -11.79 -6.48 -2.80
CA ASP A 250 -12.21 -7.25 -1.63
C ASP A 250 -13.46 -6.67 -0.91
N PRO A 251 -14.25 -7.52 -0.22
CA PRO A 251 -15.51 -7.13 0.45
C PRO A 251 -15.40 -6.04 1.50
N SER A 252 -14.24 -5.93 2.17
CA SER A 252 -13.98 -4.94 3.23
C SER A 252 -13.33 -3.66 2.67
N GLY A 253 -13.00 -3.63 1.37
CA GLY A 253 -12.35 -2.51 0.71
C GLY A 253 -10.92 -2.25 1.22
N ILE A 254 -10.21 -3.29 1.67
CA ILE A 254 -8.86 -3.21 2.27
C ILE A 254 -7.87 -2.56 1.31
N ARG A 255 -7.85 -3.01 0.04
CA ARG A 255 -6.91 -2.50 -0.98
C ARG A 255 -7.55 -1.41 -1.84
N PRO A 256 -6.87 -0.29 -2.12
CA PRO A 256 -7.43 0.77 -2.95
C PRO A 256 -7.41 0.41 -4.44
N ALA A 257 -8.48 0.81 -5.13
CA ALA A 257 -8.59 0.72 -6.58
C ALA A 257 -9.50 1.83 -7.11
N PHE A 258 -8.95 2.68 -7.97
CA PHE A 258 -9.62 3.86 -8.53
C PHE A 258 -9.69 3.76 -10.04
N TYR A 259 -10.78 4.27 -10.62
CA TYR A 259 -11.00 4.24 -12.05
C TYR A 259 -11.52 5.57 -12.61
N TYR A 260 -11.25 5.77 -13.89
CA TYR A 260 -11.73 6.87 -14.72
C TYR A 260 -12.13 6.33 -16.09
N GLU A 261 -13.18 6.89 -16.67
CA GLU A 261 -13.57 6.60 -18.05
C GLU A 261 -14.01 7.87 -18.79
N ASP A 262 -13.79 7.86 -20.11
CA ASP A 262 -14.39 8.78 -21.07
C ASP A 262 -14.63 8.04 -22.40
N ASP A 263 -14.96 8.76 -23.47
CA ASP A 263 -15.22 8.17 -24.79
C ASP A 263 -14.00 7.46 -25.41
N GLU A 264 -12.79 7.70 -24.89
CA GLU A 264 -11.55 7.18 -25.44
C GLU A 264 -10.93 6.12 -24.56
N VAL A 265 -10.96 6.23 -23.25
CA VAL A 265 -10.19 5.36 -22.36
C VAL A 265 -11.00 4.92 -21.16
N ILE A 266 -10.68 3.73 -20.68
CA ILE A 266 -10.98 3.31 -19.30
C ILE A 266 -9.64 3.04 -18.64
N VAL A 267 -9.45 3.60 -17.44
CA VAL A 267 -8.18 3.57 -16.71
C VAL A 267 -8.46 3.11 -15.30
N VAL A 268 -7.62 2.22 -14.77
CA VAL A 268 -7.67 1.80 -13.36
C VAL A 268 -6.27 1.87 -12.75
N THR A 269 -6.15 2.39 -11.54
CA THR A 269 -4.89 2.46 -10.78
C THR A 269 -5.12 2.20 -9.28
N SER A 270 -4.05 1.92 -8.55
CA SER A 270 -4.10 1.86 -7.08
C SER A 270 -4.24 3.25 -6.45
N GLU A 271 -3.84 4.33 -7.14
CA GLU A 271 -3.88 5.71 -6.62
C GLU A 271 -4.50 6.70 -7.61
N ARG A 272 -5.38 7.59 -7.11
CA ARG A 272 -6.03 8.65 -7.93
C ARG A 272 -5.03 9.63 -8.58
N PRO A 273 -3.99 10.14 -7.89
CA PRO A 273 -3.07 11.13 -8.49
C PRO A 273 -2.35 10.63 -9.74
N ALA A 274 -2.18 9.31 -9.89
CA ALA A 274 -1.61 8.71 -11.09
C ALA A 274 -2.51 8.98 -12.32
N ILE A 275 -3.83 8.79 -12.18
CA ILE A 275 -4.81 9.07 -13.24
C ILE A 275 -4.84 10.57 -13.55
N GLN A 276 -4.97 11.42 -12.53
CA GLN A 276 -5.01 12.88 -12.69
C GLN A 276 -3.79 13.39 -13.48
N THR A 277 -2.60 12.94 -13.11
CA THR A 277 -1.38 13.37 -13.80
C THR A 277 -1.27 12.81 -15.21
N ALA A 278 -1.67 11.55 -15.41
CA ALA A 278 -1.52 10.90 -16.72
C ALA A 278 -2.55 11.38 -17.74
N PHE A 279 -3.76 11.73 -17.32
CA PHE A 279 -4.88 12.07 -18.20
C PHE A 279 -5.33 13.53 -18.11
N ASN A 280 -4.76 14.31 -17.18
CA ASN A 280 -5.12 15.72 -16.95
C ASN A 280 -6.61 15.89 -16.66
N VAL A 281 -7.10 15.11 -15.69
CA VAL A 281 -8.52 15.06 -15.30
C VAL A 281 -8.70 15.57 -13.88
N PRO A 282 -9.85 16.17 -13.56
CA PRO A 282 -10.11 16.67 -12.22
C PRO A 282 -10.45 15.52 -11.24
N LEU A 283 -10.41 15.80 -9.94
CA LEU A 283 -10.54 14.79 -8.89
C LEU A 283 -11.90 14.08 -8.95
N GLU A 284 -12.97 14.85 -9.15
CA GLU A 284 -14.37 14.41 -9.15
C GLU A 284 -14.72 13.43 -10.28
N SER A 285 -13.90 13.36 -11.34
CA SER A 285 -14.10 12.39 -12.41
C SER A 285 -13.58 10.98 -12.06
N ILE A 286 -12.82 10.84 -10.97
CA ILE A 286 -12.22 9.58 -10.56
C ILE A 286 -13.08 8.95 -9.48
N LYS A 287 -13.45 7.68 -9.71
CA LYS A 287 -14.30 6.89 -8.82
C LYS A 287 -13.48 5.81 -8.13
N GLU A 288 -13.92 5.38 -6.97
CA GLU A 288 -13.36 4.23 -6.25
C GLU A 288 -14.27 3.01 -6.47
N ILE A 289 -13.69 1.86 -6.80
CA ILE A 289 -14.44 0.60 -6.96
C ILE A 289 -15.01 0.23 -5.58
N GLN A 290 -16.30 -0.07 -5.47
CA GLN A 290 -16.91 -0.33 -4.18
C GLN A 290 -16.47 -1.68 -3.57
N PRO A 291 -16.51 -1.84 -2.23
CA PRO A 291 -16.16 -3.10 -1.59
C PRO A 291 -17.00 -4.28 -2.11
N GLY A 292 -16.34 -5.39 -2.43
CA GLY A 292 -16.96 -6.62 -2.94
C GLY A 292 -17.42 -6.57 -4.41
N ASN A 293 -17.25 -5.42 -5.07
CA ASN A 293 -17.61 -5.24 -6.47
C ASN A 293 -16.45 -5.60 -7.41
N ALA A 294 -16.83 -5.95 -8.64
CA ALA A 294 -15.93 -5.96 -9.77
C ALA A 294 -16.34 -4.87 -10.78
N LEU A 295 -15.34 -4.13 -11.26
CA LEU A 295 -15.47 -3.30 -12.45
C LEU A 295 -15.26 -4.18 -13.68
N LEU A 296 -16.30 -4.35 -14.50
CA LEU A 296 -16.33 -5.23 -15.66
C LEU A 296 -16.20 -4.41 -16.94
N ILE A 297 -15.23 -4.77 -17.78
CA ILE A 297 -14.92 -4.08 -19.03
C ILE A 297 -15.11 -5.07 -20.18
N LYS A 298 -16.11 -4.83 -21.02
CA LYS A 298 -16.39 -5.70 -22.17
C LYS A 298 -15.47 -5.38 -23.35
N ARG A 299 -15.26 -6.35 -24.23
CA ARG A 299 -14.47 -6.19 -25.47
C ARG A 299 -14.93 -4.99 -26.31
N ASN A 300 -16.24 -4.75 -26.38
CA ASN A 300 -16.85 -3.61 -27.09
C ASN A 300 -16.54 -2.23 -26.44
N GLY A 301 -15.92 -2.19 -25.26
CA GLY A 301 -15.59 -0.96 -24.54
C GLY A 301 -16.68 -0.47 -23.58
N GLU A 302 -17.71 -1.27 -23.31
CA GLU A 302 -18.70 -1.03 -22.26
C GLU A 302 -18.08 -1.29 -20.87
N LEU A 303 -18.42 -0.43 -19.92
CA LEU A 303 -18.00 -0.47 -18.52
C LEU A 303 -19.23 -0.55 -17.63
N TYR A 304 -19.23 -1.46 -16.66
CA TYR A 304 -20.21 -1.46 -15.57
C TYR A 304 -19.60 -2.06 -14.31
N GLU A 305 -20.16 -1.71 -13.16
CA GLU A 305 -19.73 -2.20 -11.86
C GLU A 305 -20.81 -3.14 -11.30
N GLU A 306 -20.41 -4.34 -10.90
CA GLU A 306 -21.32 -5.40 -10.46
C GLU A 306 -20.87 -5.95 -9.11
N ASN A 307 -21.82 -6.21 -8.22
CA ASN A 307 -21.52 -6.85 -6.94
C ASN A 307 -21.24 -8.35 -7.14
N ILE A 308 -20.01 -8.76 -6.82
CA ILE A 308 -19.55 -10.16 -6.92
C ILE A 308 -19.65 -10.85 -5.56
N LEU A 309 -19.25 -10.14 -4.51
CA LEU A 309 -19.35 -10.58 -3.13
C LEU A 309 -20.11 -9.52 -2.33
N PRO A 310 -21.01 -9.92 -1.41
CA PRO A 310 -21.66 -8.96 -0.51
C PRO A 310 -20.62 -8.11 0.22
N ALA A 311 -20.79 -6.79 0.20
CA ALA A 311 -19.93 -5.88 0.94
C ALA A 311 -20.03 -6.16 2.44
N THR A 312 -18.90 -6.10 3.12
CA THR A 312 -18.79 -6.16 4.58
C THR A 312 -18.60 -4.74 5.14
N GLU A 313 -18.35 -4.62 6.44
CA GLU A 313 -17.94 -3.33 7.00
C GLU A 313 -16.68 -2.81 6.30
N ARG A 314 -16.71 -1.55 5.86
CA ARG A 314 -15.58 -0.92 5.19
C ARG A 314 -14.46 -0.66 6.20
N LEU A 315 -13.43 -1.51 6.15
CA LEU A 315 -12.23 -1.45 6.97
C LEU A 315 -11.00 -1.25 6.06
N SER A 316 -11.07 -0.23 5.20
CA SER A 316 -9.97 0.17 4.30
C SER A 316 -8.71 0.49 5.11
N CYS A 317 -7.54 0.12 4.58
CA CYS A 317 -6.24 0.22 5.26
C CYS A 317 -5.91 1.67 5.69
N SER A 318 -5.87 1.95 6.99
CA SER A 318 -5.47 3.28 7.49
C SER A 318 -4.00 3.62 7.18
N PHE A 319 -3.13 2.62 6.98
CA PHE A 319 -1.72 2.81 6.70
C PHE A 319 -1.46 3.40 5.30
N GLU A 320 -2.42 3.24 4.39
CA GLU A 320 -2.42 3.96 3.11
C GLU A 320 -2.45 5.46 3.33
N ARG A 321 -3.24 5.91 4.31
CA ARG A 321 -3.42 7.32 4.65
C ARG A 321 -2.24 7.86 5.45
N ILE A 322 -1.73 7.06 6.39
CA ILE A 322 -0.57 7.42 7.21
C ILE A 322 0.71 7.55 6.37
N TYR A 323 0.99 6.58 5.48
CA TYR A 323 2.33 6.45 4.89
C TYR A 323 2.39 6.04 3.41
N PHE A 324 1.70 4.97 3.00
CA PHE A 324 2.01 4.30 1.72
C PHE A 324 1.59 5.08 0.47
N SER A 325 0.36 5.58 0.47
CA SER A 325 -0.14 6.35 -0.66
C SER A 325 0.54 7.71 -0.73
N ARG A 326 0.53 8.31 -1.92
CA ARG A 326 1.15 9.62 -2.09
C ARG A 326 0.36 10.70 -1.35
N GLY A 327 1.08 11.50 -0.58
CA GLY A 327 0.50 12.62 0.17
C GLY A 327 0.02 13.79 -0.70
N ASN A 328 0.08 13.69 -2.03
CA ASN A 328 -0.48 14.69 -2.94
C ASN A 328 -1.89 14.33 -3.44
N ASP A 329 -2.46 13.22 -2.98
CA ASP A 329 -3.89 12.98 -3.04
C ASP A 329 -4.62 13.92 -2.05
N ALA A 330 -5.75 14.48 -2.47
CA ALA A 330 -6.43 15.54 -1.73
C ALA A 330 -6.93 15.10 -0.33
N ASP A 331 -7.48 13.89 -0.25
CA ASP A 331 -8.00 13.36 1.01
C ASP A 331 -6.83 13.00 1.93
N ILE A 332 -5.83 12.27 1.40
CA ILE A 332 -4.63 11.87 2.16
C ILE A 332 -3.87 13.09 2.70
N TYR A 333 -3.76 14.16 1.91
CA TYR A 333 -3.10 15.39 2.35
C TYR A 333 -3.80 15.97 3.58
N THR A 334 -5.13 16.04 3.54
CA THR A 334 -5.95 16.58 4.63
C THR A 334 -5.90 15.65 5.86
N GLU A 335 -6.07 14.35 5.66
CA GLU A 335 -5.99 13.31 6.69
C GLU A 335 -4.63 13.36 7.42
N ARG A 336 -3.52 13.48 6.69
CA ARG A 336 -2.18 13.64 7.30
C ARG A 336 -2.03 14.93 8.08
N LYS A 337 -2.59 16.04 7.59
CA LYS A 337 -2.63 17.29 8.35
C LYS A 337 -3.42 17.12 9.65
N ASP A 338 -4.54 16.42 9.61
CA ASP A 338 -5.38 16.20 10.79
C ASP A 338 -4.70 15.27 11.81
N LEU A 339 -4.00 14.22 11.35
CA LEU A 339 -3.13 13.41 12.22
C LEU A 339 -2.12 14.29 12.97
N GLY A 340 -1.42 15.16 12.25
CA GLY A 340 -0.52 16.13 12.86
C GLY A 340 -1.20 17.03 13.89
N LYS A 341 -2.36 17.56 13.53
CA LYS A 341 -3.13 18.49 14.36
C LYS A 341 -3.57 17.87 15.68
N LEU A 342 -4.04 16.62 15.65
CA LEU A 342 -4.56 15.92 16.82
C LEU A 342 -3.45 15.57 17.82
N VAL A 343 -2.27 15.15 17.35
CA VAL A 343 -1.15 14.81 18.24
C VAL A 343 -0.53 16.04 18.92
N ALA A 344 -0.76 17.24 18.39
CA ALA A 344 -0.18 18.49 18.92
C ALA A 344 -0.49 18.70 20.41
N LYS A 345 -1.66 18.28 20.90
CA LYS A 345 -2.04 18.40 22.32
C LYS A 345 -1.11 17.61 23.23
N GLN A 346 -0.73 16.39 22.84
CA GLN A 346 0.17 15.55 23.61
C GLN A 346 1.59 16.13 23.60
N VAL A 347 2.04 16.61 22.44
CA VAL A 347 3.34 17.28 22.28
C VAL A 347 3.46 18.51 23.16
N MET A 348 2.44 19.38 23.18
CA MET A 348 2.43 20.59 24.02
C MET A 348 2.54 20.26 25.52
N LYS A 349 1.88 19.18 25.97
CA LYS A 349 2.01 18.70 27.36
C LYS A 349 3.43 18.21 27.67
N SER A 350 4.02 17.41 26.78
CA SER A 350 5.37 16.85 26.94
C SER A 350 6.45 17.92 27.12
N ILE A 351 6.32 19.05 26.41
CA ILE A 351 7.25 20.18 26.53
C ILE A 351 6.85 21.20 27.60
N ASN A 352 5.85 20.88 28.45
CA ASN A 352 5.31 21.79 29.46
C ASN A 352 4.87 23.16 28.89
N TYR A 353 4.35 23.18 27.66
CA TYR A 353 3.96 24.37 26.92
C TYR A 353 5.09 25.40 26.71
N ASP A 354 6.36 24.98 26.79
CA ASP A 354 7.53 25.85 26.58
C ASP A 354 7.86 26.00 25.08
N PHE A 355 7.16 26.89 24.39
CA PHE A 355 7.42 27.19 22.97
C PHE A 355 8.69 28.01 22.74
N GLU A 356 9.17 28.73 23.74
CA GLU A 356 10.35 29.60 23.63
C GLU A 356 11.62 28.76 23.56
N ASN A 357 11.71 27.72 24.40
CA ASN A 357 12.83 26.79 24.43
C ASN A 357 12.52 25.45 23.75
N THR A 358 11.68 25.45 22.71
CA THR A 358 11.42 24.24 21.92
C THR A 358 11.54 24.53 20.43
N VAL A 359 12.30 23.70 19.72
CA VAL A 359 12.38 23.68 18.26
C VAL A 359 11.61 22.49 17.72
N PHE A 360 10.72 22.75 16.76
CA PHE A 360 9.89 21.74 16.12
C PHE A 360 10.40 21.45 14.72
N SER A 361 10.52 20.17 14.39
CA SER A 361 10.93 19.69 13.07
C SER A 361 10.25 18.37 12.70
N TYR A 362 10.66 17.80 11.58
CA TYR A 362 10.15 16.53 11.07
C TYR A 362 11.27 15.73 10.43
N ILE A 363 11.06 14.42 10.31
CA ILE A 363 11.97 13.53 9.58
C ILE A 363 11.52 13.45 8.12
N PRO A 364 12.36 13.84 7.15
CA PRO A 364 11.93 13.87 5.75
C PRO A 364 11.71 12.47 5.13
N ASN A 365 10.78 12.32 4.18
CA ASN A 365 10.00 13.36 3.50
C ASN A 365 8.50 13.32 3.82
N THR A 366 7.93 12.13 4.06
CA THR A 366 6.49 11.90 4.12
C THR A 366 5.83 12.63 5.31
N ALA A 367 6.53 12.70 6.45
CA ALA A 367 6.03 13.32 7.68
C ALA A 367 5.85 14.84 7.61
N SER A 368 6.31 15.49 6.53
CA SER A 368 6.18 16.94 6.34
C SER A 368 4.74 17.44 6.39
N THR A 369 3.77 16.65 5.92
CA THR A 369 2.35 17.05 5.92
C THR A 369 1.77 17.00 7.33
N SER A 370 2.04 15.92 8.07
CA SER A 370 1.69 15.80 9.49
C SER A 370 2.40 16.85 10.34
N PHE A 371 3.63 17.23 9.99
CA PHE A 371 4.31 18.35 10.64
C PHE A 371 3.58 19.68 10.48
N TYR A 372 3.11 20.00 9.27
CA TYR A 372 2.30 21.21 9.06
C TYR A 372 1.03 21.16 9.90
N GLY A 373 0.36 20.02 9.94
CA GLY A 373 -0.78 19.78 10.82
C GLY A 373 -0.49 20.04 12.31
N MET A 374 0.64 19.50 12.80
CA MET A 374 1.06 19.67 14.19
C MET A 374 1.32 21.14 14.54
N ILE A 375 1.99 21.87 13.64
CA ILE A 375 2.20 23.32 13.80
C ILE A 375 0.88 24.09 13.76
N ASP A 376 -0.06 23.72 12.89
CA ASP A 376 -1.39 24.32 12.83
C ASP A 376 -2.16 24.09 14.14
N GLY A 377 -2.13 22.86 14.70
CA GLY A 377 -2.74 22.55 15.99
C GLY A 377 -2.13 23.34 17.17
N MET A 378 -0.81 23.55 17.15
CA MET A 378 -0.13 24.41 18.15
C MET A 378 -0.53 25.88 18.00
N ASN A 379 -0.64 26.37 16.77
CA ASN A 379 -1.08 27.75 16.52
C ASN A 379 -2.53 27.98 16.95
N ASP A 380 -3.43 27.02 16.72
CA ASP A 380 -4.82 27.08 17.17
C ASP A 380 -4.89 27.23 18.70
N TRP A 381 -4.11 26.42 19.43
CA TRP A 381 -4.00 26.53 20.88
C TRP A 381 -3.40 27.87 21.33
N LEU A 382 -2.29 28.29 20.71
CA LEU A 382 -1.63 29.57 21.02
C LEU A 382 -2.55 30.76 20.78
N ASN A 383 -3.38 30.74 19.74
CA ASN A 383 -4.36 31.79 19.48
C ASN A 383 -5.40 31.87 20.60
N GLY A 384 -5.86 30.72 21.12
CA GLY A 384 -6.71 30.66 22.31
C GLY A 384 -6.03 31.25 23.55
N TYR A 385 -4.79 30.83 23.81
CA TYR A 385 -3.99 31.33 24.94
C TYR A 385 -3.74 32.85 24.86
N LYS A 386 -3.34 33.36 23.69
CA LYS A 386 -3.15 34.79 23.45
C LYS A 386 -4.42 35.57 23.71
N LYS A 387 -5.55 35.09 23.19
CA LYS A 387 -6.87 35.71 23.43
C LYS A 387 -7.18 35.79 24.92
N GLU A 388 -6.97 34.71 25.66
CA GLU A 388 -7.21 34.68 27.11
C GLU A 388 -6.32 35.68 27.86
N GLN A 389 -5.02 35.74 27.55
CA GLN A 389 -4.08 36.68 28.17
C GLN A 389 -4.46 38.15 27.91
N ILE A 390 -4.86 38.46 26.66
CA ILE A 390 -5.30 39.80 26.26
C ILE A 390 -6.60 40.17 26.98
N MET A 391 -7.59 39.28 27.00
CA MET A 391 -8.88 39.53 27.63
C MET A 391 -8.78 39.66 29.16
N THR A 392 -7.90 38.89 29.79
CA THR A 392 -7.74 38.89 31.26
C THR A 392 -7.11 40.19 31.75
N ARG A 393 -6.11 40.72 31.03
CA ARG A 393 -5.40 41.95 31.42
C ARG A 393 -6.07 43.23 30.89
N GLY A 394 -6.83 43.14 29.79
CA GLY A 394 -7.64 44.25 29.28
C GLY A 394 -6.84 45.56 29.12
N HIS A 395 -7.27 46.61 29.81
CA HIS A 395 -6.64 47.93 29.77
C HIS A 395 -5.31 48.03 30.55
N GLU A 396 -4.95 47.03 31.36
CA GLU A 396 -3.70 47.01 32.14
C GLU A 396 -2.50 46.52 31.32
N LEU A 397 -2.73 46.12 30.07
CA LEU A 397 -1.70 45.57 29.19
C LEU A 397 -0.85 46.68 28.58
N SER A 398 0.44 46.70 28.90
CA SER A 398 1.39 47.63 28.25
C SER A 398 1.64 47.23 26.79
N GLU A 399 2.07 48.19 25.96
CA GLU A 399 2.43 47.94 24.55
C GLU A 399 3.49 46.84 24.42
N GLN A 400 4.52 46.85 25.27
CA GLN A 400 5.58 45.84 25.28
C GLN A 400 5.06 44.44 25.63
N GLU A 401 4.13 44.32 26.58
CA GLU A 401 3.52 43.04 26.93
C GLU A 401 2.61 42.53 25.82
N LEU A 402 1.89 43.43 25.13
CA LEU A 402 1.06 43.08 24.00
C LEU A 402 1.92 42.52 22.86
N GLU A 403 3.00 43.21 22.52
CA GLU A 403 3.97 42.75 21.51
C GLU A 403 4.54 41.37 21.88
N ARG A 404 4.90 41.16 23.14
CA ARG A 404 5.39 39.85 23.62
C ARG A 404 4.36 38.74 23.43
N ILE A 405 3.09 38.98 23.78
CA ILE A 405 2.01 38.00 23.62
C ILE A 405 1.80 37.68 22.12
N LEU A 406 1.76 38.70 21.27
CA LEU A 406 1.54 38.52 19.83
C LEU A 406 2.69 37.77 19.16
N ALA A 407 3.93 37.99 19.62
CA ALA A 407 5.13 37.36 19.09
C ALA A 407 5.25 35.85 19.40
N LEU A 408 4.50 35.31 20.38
CA LEU A 408 4.53 33.88 20.71
C LEU A 408 4.18 33.02 19.49
N ARG A 409 5.11 32.16 19.07
CA ARG A 409 4.93 31.26 17.93
C ARG A 409 5.81 30.02 18.07
N PRO A 410 5.43 28.88 17.48
CA PRO A 410 6.31 27.71 17.46
C PRO A 410 7.58 28.01 16.65
N ARG A 411 8.77 27.69 17.21
CA ARG A 411 10.04 27.75 16.48
C ARG A 411 10.15 26.52 15.56
N ARG A 412 9.64 26.65 14.34
CA ARG A 412 9.65 25.57 13.35
C ARG A 412 10.89 25.65 12.45
N GLU A 413 11.63 24.55 12.33
CA GLU A 413 12.85 24.50 11.53
C GLU A 413 12.96 23.18 10.77
N LYS A 414 13.83 23.13 9.76
CA LYS A 414 14.22 21.89 9.07
C LYS A 414 15.54 21.39 9.65
N ILE A 415 15.47 20.51 10.64
CA ILE A 415 16.63 19.96 11.33
C ILE A 415 17.16 18.74 10.59
N ALA A 416 16.35 17.68 10.44
CA ALA A 416 16.79 16.48 9.73
C ALA A 416 16.79 16.71 8.20
N ILE A 417 17.88 16.31 7.56
CA ILE A 417 18.08 16.35 6.11
C ILE A 417 18.37 14.92 5.64
N LYS A 418 17.73 14.48 4.57
CA LYS A 418 17.92 13.15 4.00
C LYS A 418 18.70 13.24 2.69
N ASP A 419 19.90 12.65 2.64
CA ASP A 419 20.67 12.54 1.41
C ASP A 419 20.30 11.26 0.64
N VAL A 420 19.46 11.43 -0.38
CA VAL A 420 18.93 10.33 -1.20
C VAL A 420 20.03 9.68 -2.06
N LYS A 421 21.12 10.38 -2.37
CA LYS A 421 22.17 9.88 -3.28
C LYS A 421 23.09 8.85 -2.61
N LEU A 422 23.32 8.97 -1.30
CA LEU A 422 24.12 7.99 -0.55
C LEU A 422 23.44 6.60 -0.54
N ARG A 423 22.09 6.54 -0.57
CA ARG A 423 21.34 5.27 -0.60
C ARG A 423 21.59 4.43 -1.86
N THR A 424 21.90 5.06 -3.00
CA THR A 424 22.15 4.36 -4.27
C THR A 424 23.57 3.80 -4.42
N PHE A 425 24.53 4.23 -3.59
CA PHE A 425 25.93 3.75 -3.67
C PHE A 425 26.24 2.57 -2.73
N ILE A 426 25.34 2.22 -1.81
CA ILE A 426 25.58 1.23 -0.73
C ILE A 426 25.12 -0.19 -1.14
N THR A 427 25.52 -0.64 -2.34
CA THR A 427 25.15 -1.96 -2.90
C THR A 427 26.20 -3.06 -2.71
N ALA A 428 27.22 -2.88 -1.86
CA ALA A 428 28.23 -3.90 -1.55
C ALA A 428 28.25 -4.30 -0.06
N ASP A 429 28.12 -5.61 0.19
CA ASP A 429 27.66 -6.26 1.44
C ASP A 429 28.62 -6.31 2.64
N THR A 430 29.59 -5.39 2.79
CA THR A 430 30.54 -5.44 3.94
C THR A 430 30.72 -4.14 4.73
N HIS A 431 30.10 -3.02 4.36
CA HIS A 431 30.22 -1.74 5.08
C HIS A 431 28.88 -1.05 5.40
N ARG A 432 27.77 -1.82 5.49
CA ARG A 432 26.42 -1.26 5.66
C ARG A 432 26.21 -0.48 6.94
N ASP A 433 26.70 -0.97 8.08
CA ASP A 433 26.31 -0.42 9.38
C ASP A 433 26.88 0.98 9.63
N ASP A 434 28.11 1.26 9.16
CA ASP A 434 28.71 2.60 9.24
C ASP A 434 28.07 3.61 8.28
N MET A 435 27.69 3.19 7.06
CA MET A 435 27.18 4.11 6.03
C MET A 435 25.69 4.45 6.20
N VAL A 436 24.88 3.58 6.82
CA VAL A 436 23.46 3.86 7.09
C VAL A 436 23.29 5.06 8.04
N GLY A 437 24.23 5.26 8.97
CA GLY A 437 24.28 6.41 9.85
C GLY A 437 24.47 7.76 9.15
N HIS A 438 24.96 7.76 7.90
CA HIS A 438 25.24 8.97 7.11
C HIS A 438 24.16 9.30 6.07
N VAL A 439 23.07 8.54 5.98
CA VAL A 439 21.93 8.85 5.10
C VAL A 439 21.21 10.12 5.55
N TYR A 440 21.35 10.48 6.83
CA TYR A 440 20.80 11.68 7.41
C TYR A 440 21.89 12.61 7.91
N ASP A 441 21.66 13.91 7.73
CA ASP A 441 22.45 15.00 8.29
C ASP A 441 21.52 15.97 9.02
N VAL A 442 22.09 16.93 9.73
CA VAL A 442 21.34 17.92 10.51
C VAL A 442 21.71 19.35 10.16
N THR A 443 20.76 20.27 10.33
CA THR A 443 21.03 21.70 10.26
C THR A 443 21.65 22.18 11.58
N TYR A 444 22.91 22.63 11.52
CA TYR A 444 23.67 23.08 12.68
C TYR A 444 23.36 24.53 13.08
N GLY A 445 23.55 24.87 14.37
CA GLY A 445 23.49 26.25 14.87
C GLY A 445 22.10 26.77 15.27
N LEU A 446 21.05 25.96 15.15
CA LEU A 446 19.67 26.35 15.46
C LEU A 446 19.19 25.95 16.87
N ILE A 447 19.91 25.04 17.54
CA ILE A 447 19.59 24.50 18.87
C ILE A 447 20.52 25.14 19.91
N ARG A 448 19.94 25.70 20.97
CA ARG A 448 20.70 26.19 22.14
C ARG A 448 21.03 25.02 23.06
N LYS A 449 22.32 24.73 23.17
CA LYS A 449 22.83 23.56 23.90
C LYS A 449 22.38 23.53 25.36
N GLY A 450 21.86 22.39 25.81
CA GLY A 450 21.37 22.16 27.18
C GLY A 450 20.13 22.96 27.58
N GLN A 451 19.55 23.74 26.66
CA GLN A 451 18.39 24.59 26.92
C GLN A 451 17.19 24.17 26.09
N ASP A 452 17.36 24.02 24.77
CA ASP A 452 16.23 23.77 23.87
C ASP A 452 15.79 22.30 23.90
N ASN A 453 14.48 22.06 23.93
CA ASN A 453 13.89 20.79 23.54
C ASN A 453 13.84 20.71 22.00
N LEU A 454 13.99 19.50 21.46
CA LEU A 454 13.87 19.22 20.04
C LEU A 454 12.75 18.22 19.80
N VAL A 455 11.65 18.68 19.19
CA VAL A 455 10.51 17.83 18.82
C VAL A 455 10.62 17.47 17.34
N VAL A 456 10.60 16.18 17.02
CA VAL A 456 10.63 15.68 15.64
C VAL A 456 9.44 14.74 15.38
N ILE A 457 8.63 15.06 14.37
CA ILE A 457 7.55 14.16 13.93
C ILE A 457 8.00 13.25 12.78
N ASP A 458 7.52 12.01 12.80
CA ASP A 458 7.58 11.06 11.70
C ASP A 458 6.28 10.30 11.51
N ASP A 459 6.18 9.58 10.39
CA ASP A 459 5.00 8.82 10.00
C ASP A 459 4.70 7.69 10.99
N SER A 460 5.69 6.83 11.28
CA SER A 460 5.52 5.63 12.12
C SER A 460 6.83 5.06 12.66
N ILE A 461 6.74 4.27 13.75
CA ILE A 461 7.84 3.49 14.33
C ILE A 461 7.44 2.01 14.34
N VAL A 462 8.13 1.21 13.51
CA VAL A 462 7.92 -0.26 13.43
C VAL A 462 8.86 -0.99 14.38
N ARG A 463 10.13 -1.12 14.01
CA ARG A 463 11.16 -1.80 14.82
C ARG A 463 12.01 -0.83 15.63
N GLY A 464 12.04 0.45 15.23
CA GLY A 464 12.84 1.49 15.86
C GLY A 464 14.34 1.42 15.62
N THR A 465 14.84 0.48 14.80
CA THR A 465 16.29 0.30 14.60
C THR A 465 16.96 1.52 13.95
N THR A 466 16.36 2.07 12.88
CA THR A 466 16.83 3.33 12.27
C THR A 466 16.80 4.51 13.25
N LEU A 467 15.78 4.57 14.12
CA LEU A 467 15.66 5.62 15.14
C LEU A 467 16.81 5.52 16.16
N LYS A 468 17.03 4.32 16.71
CA LYS A 468 18.07 4.02 17.72
C LYS A 468 19.48 4.18 17.15
N LEU A 469 19.77 3.61 15.99
CA LEU A 469 21.14 3.52 15.46
C LEU A 469 21.62 4.81 14.77
N SER A 470 20.71 5.66 14.27
CA SER A 470 21.07 6.82 13.47
C SER A 470 20.43 8.11 13.96
N ILE A 471 19.10 8.20 13.94
CA ILE A 471 18.40 9.48 14.11
C ILE A 471 18.65 10.10 15.49
N LEU A 472 18.46 9.36 16.58
CA LEU A 472 18.62 9.92 17.92
C LEU A 472 20.04 10.46 18.13
N ARG A 473 21.06 9.73 17.67
CA ARG A 473 22.46 10.14 17.74
C ARG A 473 22.74 11.42 16.95
N ILE A 474 22.21 11.58 15.73
CA ILE A 474 22.45 12.80 14.94
C ILE A 474 21.73 14.01 15.52
N LEU A 475 20.55 13.83 16.12
CA LEU A 475 19.82 14.90 16.78
C LEU A 475 20.52 15.33 18.07
N ASP A 476 21.02 14.36 18.85
CA ASP A 476 21.77 14.61 20.09
C ASP A 476 23.06 15.41 19.87
N ARG A 477 23.73 15.28 18.72
CA ARG A 477 24.90 16.11 18.34
C ARG A 477 24.63 17.61 18.41
N LEU A 478 23.37 18.04 18.29
CA LEU A 478 22.98 19.45 18.40
C LEU A 478 22.96 19.94 19.87
N GLY A 479 23.05 19.02 20.83
CA GLY A 479 23.01 19.24 22.27
C GLY A 479 21.65 19.68 22.83
N PRO A 480 20.50 19.15 22.36
CA PRO A 480 19.21 19.49 22.97
C PRO A 480 19.16 19.01 24.42
N LYS A 481 18.34 19.68 25.25
CA LYS A 481 18.03 19.21 26.61
C LYS A 481 17.23 17.89 26.58
N LYS A 482 16.25 17.84 25.66
CA LYS A 482 15.30 16.75 25.49
C LYS A 482 14.98 16.57 24.03
N ILE A 483 14.85 15.34 23.58
CA ILE A 483 14.38 14.95 22.24
C ILE A 483 13.02 14.30 22.40
N VAL A 484 12.00 14.86 21.75
CA VAL A 484 10.65 14.28 21.69
C VAL A 484 10.41 13.76 20.28
N VAL A 485 10.29 12.46 20.14
CA VAL A 485 9.95 11.81 18.87
C VAL A 485 8.45 11.58 18.81
N VAL A 486 7.79 12.08 17.78
CA VAL A 486 6.34 11.98 17.61
C VAL A 486 6.04 11.07 16.43
N SER A 487 5.30 9.99 16.65
CA SER A 487 4.76 9.13 15.60
C SER A 487 3.34 9.58 15.25
N SER A 488 3.09 9.93 13.99
CA SER A 488 1.73 10.25 13.51
C SER A 488 0.82 9.00 13.41
N ALA A 489 1.40 7.82 13.52
CA ALA A 489 0.72 6.54 13.65
C ALA A 489 0.64 6.08 15.12
N PRO A 490 -0.39 5.30 15.48
CA PRO A 490 -0.41 4.51 16.70
C PRO A 490 0.70 3.45 16.76
N GLN A 491 0.82 2.81 17.92
CA GLN A 491 1.79 1.75 18.16
C GLN A 491 1.49 0.52 17.30
N ILE A 492 2.45 0.09 16.48
CA ILE A 492 2.33 -1.13 15.68
C ILE A 492 2.54 -2.34 16.60
N ARG A 493 1.46 -3.06 16.88
CA ARG A 493 1.38 -4.16 17.85
C ARG A 493 1.23 -5.53 17.19
N TYR A 494 0.53 -5.61 16.06
CA TYR A 494 0.12 -6.86 15.42
C TYR A 494 0.59 -6.97 13.98
N PRO A 495 0.76 -8.20 13.45
CA PRO A 495 1.32 -8.39 12.13
C PRO A 495 0.31 -8.10 11.02
N ASP A 496 0.77 -7.62 9.88
CA ASP A 496 -0.06 -7.49 8.69
C ASP A 496 -0.08 -8.79 7.86
N CYS A 497 -1.28 -9.11 7.36
CA CYS A 497 -1.53 -10.27 6.49
C CYS A 497 -2.27 -9.92 5.20
N TYR A 498 -2.36 -8.64 4.85
CA TYR A 498 -3.05 -8.19 3.64
C TYR A 498 -2.09 -7.65 2.59
N GLY A 499 -0.78 -7.61 2.90
CA GLY A 499 0.32 -7.40 1.96
C GLY A 499 1.23 -6.23 2.32
N ILE A 500 1.39 -5.93 3.61
CA ILE A 500 2.41 -5.04 4.17
C ILE A 500 3.47 -5.90 4.88
N ASP A 501 4.78 -5.58 4.80
CA ASP A 501 5.87 -6.37 5.42
C ASP A 501 5.99 -6.18 6.93
N MET A 502 4.94 -6.54 7.66
CA MET A 502 4.89 -6.52 9.11
C MET A 502 4.60 -7.92 9.63
N SER A 503 5.43 -8.92 9.28
CA SER A 503 5.08 -10.32 9.55
C SER A 503 5.66 -10.90 10.86
N LYS A 504 6.60 -10.21 11.52
CA LYS A 504 7.33 -10.75 12.68
C LYS A 504 7.14 -9.85 13.90
N MET A 505 6.23 -10.26 14.80
CA MET A 505 5.90 -9.49 16.01
C MET A 505 7.11 -9.23 16.92
N LYS A 506 8.04 -10.19 17.01
CA LYS A 506 9.27 -10.02 17.81
C LYS A 506 10.09 -8.80 17.39
N ASP A 507 9.96 -8.34 16.14
CA ASP A 507 10.73 -7.20 15.64
C ASP A 507 10.05 -5.86 15.97
N PHE A 508 8.80 -5.85 16.47
CA PHE A 508 8.07 -4.61 16.75
C PHE A 508 8.53 -3.97 18.05
N ALA A 509 8.79 -2.67 18.02
CA ALA A 509 9.19 -1.91 19.19
C ALA A 509 8.14 -2.00 20.31
N ALA A 510 6.84 -1.93 19.97
CA ALA A 510 5.76 -2.05 20.94
C ALA A 510 5.67 -3.43 21.58
N PHE A 511 5.94 -4.50 20.83
CA PHE A 511 5.99 -5.85 21.39
C PHE A 511 7.21 -6.04 22.29
N GLN A 512 8.38 -5.53 21.90
CA GLN A 512 9.56 -5.51 22.77
C GLN A 512 9.33 -4.71 24.06
N GLY A 513 8.64 -3.57 23.98
CA GLY A 513 8.20 -2.79 25.12
C GLY A 513 7.28 -3.58 26.05
N LEU A 514 6.27 -4.26 25.48
CA LEU A 514 5.37 -5.15 26.25
C LEU A 514 6.14 -6.25 26.99
N LEU A 515 7.05 -6.95 26.31
CA LEU A 515 7.84 -8.03 26.93
C LEU A 515 8.64 -7.54 28.13
N LYS A 516 9.27 -6.36 28.02
CA LYS A 516 10.04 -5.78 29.13
C LYS A 516 9.18 -5.33 30.30
N LEU A 517 7.99 -4.79 30.02
CA LEU A 517 7.04 -4.43 31.08
C LEU A 517 6.53 -5.66 31.84
N LEU A 518 6.27 -6.76 31.13
CA LEU A 518 5.87 -8.02 31.76
C LEU A 518 6.97 -8.56 32.67
N GLU A 519 8.23 -8.55 32.22
CA GLU A 519 9.41 -8.94 33.01
C GLU A 519 9.54 -8.09 34.29
N GLU A 520 9.45 -6.77 34.18
CA GLU A 520 9.57 -5.86 35.32
C GLU A 520 8.46 -6.03 36.37
N HIS A 521 7.28 -6.47 35.94
CA HIS A 521 6.13 -6.67 36.83
C HIS A 521 5.93 -8.14 37.24
N ASN A 522 6.82 -9.06 36.84
CA ASN A 522 6.70 -10.50 37.07
C ASN A 522 5.38 -11.09 36.51
N LEU A 523 4.95 -10.61 35.34
CA LEU A 523 3.71 -10.98 34.66
C LEU A 523 3.92 -11.85 33.41
N GLU A 524 5.11 -12.44 33.23
CA GLU A 524 5.44 -13.24 32.03
C GLU A 524 4.50 -14.43 31.83
N HIS A 525 3.96 -14.99 32.92
CA HIS A 525 2.94 -16.05 32.89
C HIS A 525 1.68 -15.67 32.07
N LYS A 526 1.41 -14.36 31.88
CA LYS A 526 0.30 -13.89 31.03
C LYS A 526 0.51 -14.20 29.55
N LEU A 527 1.76 -14.27 29.09
CA LEU A 527 2.06 -14.74 27.73
C LEU A 527 1.74 -16.23 27.59
N ASP A 528 2.04 -17.04 28.61
CA ASP A 528 1.71 -18.47 28.60
C ASP A 528 0.19 -18.71 28.60
N GLU A 529 -0.56 -17.94 29.39
CA GLU A 529 -2.03 -17.96 29.37
C GLU A 529 -2.58 -17.61 27.98
N ALA A 530 -2.11 -16.50 27.40
CA ALA A 530 -2.50 -16.08 26.06
C ALA A 530 -2.10 -17.10 24.99
N TYR A 531 -0.96 -17.78 25.17
CA TYR A 531 -0.45 -18.79 24.25
C TYR A 531 -1.37 -20.02 24.22
N GLN A 532 -1.79 -20.51 25.39
CA GLN A 532 -2.76 -21.62 25.45
C GLN A 532 -4.09 -21.22 24.81
N LYS A 533 -4.56 -19.98 25.06
CA LYS A 533 -5.76 -19.45 24.40
C LYS A 533 -5.57 -19.39 22.88
N ALA A 534 -4.45 -18.87 22.38
CA ALA A 534 -4.19 -18.78 20.95
C ALA A 534 -4.11 -20.17 20.27
N LYS A 535 -3.52 -21.18 20.93
CA LYS A 535 -3.56 -22.57 20.43
C LYS A 535 -4.99 -23.09 20.34
N HIS A 536 -5.83 -22.80 21.35
CA HIS A 536 -7.24 -23.18 21.30
C HIS A 536 -7.99 -22.45 20.18
N GLN A 537 -7.75 -21.14 19.98
CA GLN A 537 -8.32 -20.37 18.88
C GLN A 537 -8.03 -21.03 17.52
N LEU A 538 -6.80 -21.52 17.30
CA LEU A 538 -6.40 -22.23 16.06
C LEU A 538 -7.11 -23.58 15.85
N THR A 539 -7.89 -24.09 16.82
CA THR A 539 -8.75 -25.28 16.66
C THR A 539 -10.19 -24.94 16.28
N LEU A 540 -10.58 -23.67 16.37
CA LEU A 540 -11.91 -23.18 16.03
C LEU A 540 -12.02 -22.92 14.53
N LYS A 541 -13.24 -22.63 14.07
CA LYS A 541 -13.44 -22.06 12.73
C LYS A 541 -12.98 -20.60 12.73
N ASP A 542 -12.51 -20.12 11.58
CA ASP A 542 -11.99 -18.75 11.45
C ASP A 542 -12.99 -17.69 11.93
N GLU A 543 -14.29 -17.88 11.65
CA GLU A 543 -15.34 -16.92 12.00
C GLU A 543 -15.61 -16.84 13.51
N GLU A 544 -15.14 -17.82 14.28
CA GLU A 544 -15.28 -17.91 15.73
C GLU A 544 -14.01 -17.43 16.46
N MET A 545 -12.94 -17.14 15.72
CA MET A 545 -11.65 -16.77 16.30
C MET A 545 -11.64 -15.34 16.83
N ASN A 546 -10.86 -15.11 17.89
CA ASN A 546 -10.48 -13.79 18.39
C ASN A 546 -8.96 -13.70 18.58
N ASN A 547 -8.47 -12.57 19.12
CA ASN A 547 -7.05 -12.33 19.36
C ASN A 547 -6.74 -12.23 20.87
N PRO A 548 -6.34 -13.34 21.53
CA PRO A 548 -6.01 -13.35 22.96
C PRO A 548 -4.84 -12.44 23.34
N LEU A 549 -3.98 -12.05 22.40
CA LEU A 549 -2.85 -11.17 22.67
C LEU A 549 -3.31 -9.74 23.04
N GLN A 550 -4.53 -9.34 22.65
CA GLN A 550 -5.13 -8.08 23.06
C GLN A 550 -5.24 -7.97 24.60
N GLU A 551 -5.54 -9.08 25.27
CA GLU A 551 -5.63 -9.11 26.73
C GLU A 551 -4.29 -8.81 27.41
N VAL A 552 -3.17 -9.22 26.80
CA VAL A 552 -1.82 -8.99 27.33
C VAL A 552 -1.43 -7.52 27.14
N TYR A 553 -1.72 -6.96 25.96
CA TYR A 553 -1.51 -5.52 25.72
C TYR A 553 -2.35 -4.65 26.66
N ALA A 554 -3.57 -5.08 27.01
CA ALA A 554 -4.46 -4.35 27.90
C ALA A 554 -4.00 -4.29 29.37
N LEU A 555 -2.92 -5.00 29.75
CA LEU A 555 -2.34 -4.93 31.10
C LEU A 555 -1.62 -3.61 31.37
N PHE A 556 -1.25 -2.87 30.32
CA PHE A 556 -0.50 -1.62 30.41
C PHE A 556 -1.17 -0.53 29.58
N SER A 557 -1.05 0.73 30.00
CA SER A 557 -1.51 1.84 29.19
C SER A 557 -0.58 2.08 27.99
N ASP A 558 -1.11 2.75 26.97
CA ASP A 558 -0.35 3.14 25.78
C ASP A 558 0.87 4.00 26.16
N GLU A 559 0.74 4.86 27.17
CA GLU A 559 1.84 5.68 27.70
C GLU A 559 2.93 4.82 28.33
N GLN A 560 2.59 3.83 29.16
CA GLN A 560 3.56 2.93 29.79
C GLN A 560 4.37 2.16 28.73
N ILE A 561 3.70 1.68 27.68
CA ILE A 561 4.36 1.02 26.56
C ILE A 561 5.26 2.01 25.81
N SER A 562 4.79 3.24 25.57
CA SER A 562 5.56 4.29 24.89
C SER A 562 6.83 4.68 25.65
N GLU A 563 6.74 4.83 26.97
CA GLU A 563 7.87 5.08 27.86
C GLU A 563 8.89 3.94 27.80
N LYS A 564 8.41 2.69 27.81
CA LYS A 564 9.30 1.53 27.69
C LYS A 564 9.99 1.47 26.32
N ILE A 565 9.25 1.79 25.24
CA ILE A 565 9.85 1.88 23.90
C ILE A 565 10.93 2.97 23.88
N ALA A 566 10.68 4.15 24.47
CA ALA A 566 11.66 5.22 24.57
C ALA A 566 12.94 4.73 25.26
N GLN A 567 12.83 4.05 26.40
CA GLN A 567 13.97 3.47 27.11
C GLN A 567 14.74 2.46 26.24
N ILE A 568 14.05 1.55 25.55
CA ILE A 568 14.69 0.52 24.70
C ILE A 568 15.41 1.16 23.49
N LEU A 569 14.83 2.21 22.91
CA LEU A 569 15.34 2.85 21.70
C LEU A 569 16.39 3.93 21.98
N THR A 570 16.49 4.44 23.20
CA THR A 570 17.51 5.41 23.64
C THR A 570 18.89 4.73 23.65
N PRO A 571 19.87 5.23 22.86
CA PRO A 571 21.24 4.76 22.94
C PRO A 571 21.90 5.14 24.28
N GLU A 572 22.85 4.34 24.75
CA GLU A 572 23.56 4.63 26.02
C GLU A 572 24.54 5.81 25.91
N ASP A 573 24.88 6.24 24.69
CA ASP A 573 25.89 7.24 24.39
C ASP A 573 25.32 8.60 23.94
N ILE A 574 24.06 8.88 24.28
CA ILE A 574 23.45 10.21 24.06
C ILE A 574 23.18 10.91 25.38
N ASP A 575 23.28 12.25 25.37
CA ASP A 575 23.13 13.07 26.58
C ASP A 575 21.68 13.53 26.81
N ALA A 576 20.91 13.74 25.74
CA ALA A 576 19.54 14.25 25.83
C ALA A 576 18.54 13.23 26.39
N GLU A 577 17.59 13.71 27.21
CA GLU A 577 16.41 12.92 27.58
C GLU A 577 15.58 12.58 26.33
N VAL A 578 15.12 11.34 26.17
CA VAL A 578 14.30 10.93 25.03
C VAL A 578 12.89 10.56 25.49
N GLU A 579 11.89 11.14 24.82
CA GLU A 579 10.49 10.78 24.93
C GLU A 579 9.94 10.38 23.57
N ILE A 580 9.04 9.40 23.53
CA ILE A 580 8.34 8.98 22.32
C ILE A 580 6.84 9.09 22.53
N ILE A 581 6.17 9.84 21.65
CA ILE A 581 4.72 10.05 21.64
C ILE A 581 4.14 9.33 20.42
N TYR A 582 3.05 8.59 20.61
CA TYR A 582 2.30 7.95 19.53
C TYR A 582 0.92 8.61 19.39
N GLN A 583 0.41 8.64 18.16
CA GLN A 583 -0.99 8.96 17.93
C GLN A 583 -1.90 7.92 18.61
N SER A 584 -3.07 8.34 19.10
CA SER A 584 -4.09 7.41 19.59
C SER A 584 -4.86 6.76 18.43
N ILE A 585 -5.45 5.58 18.64
CA ILE A 585 -6.31 4.94 17.63
C ILE A 585 -7.58 5.78 17.41
N GLU A 586 -8.09 6.40 18.47
CA GLU A 586 -9.24 7.30 18.44
C GLU A 586 -8.98 8.51 17.54
N ASP A 587 -7.85 9.19 17.73
CA ASP A 587 -7.46 10.34 16.91
C ASP A 587 -7.17 9.93 15.46
N LEU A 588 -6.62 8.73 15.22
CA LEU A 588 -6.49 8.17 13.88
C LEU A 588 -7.85 8.05 13.19
N HIS A 589 -8.88 7.55 13.88
CA HIS A 589 -10.23 7.42 13.30
C HIS A 589 -10.95 8.76 13.13
N ILE A 590 -10.60 9.78 13.92
CA ILE A 590 -11.06 11.16 13.71
C ILE A 590 -10.44 11.73 12.43
N ALA A 591 -9.13 11.53 12.23
CA ALA A 591 -8.40 12.05 11.07
C ALA A 591 -8.75 11.31 9.78
N CYS A 592 -8.96 9.99 9.83
CA CYS A 592 -9.19 9.10 8.68
C CYS A 592 -10.58 8.42 8.76
N PRO A 593 -11.70 9.16 8.67
CA PRO A 593 -13.03 8.64 8.98
C PRO A 593 -13.54 7.57 7.99
N HIS A 594 -12.95 7.46 6.80
CA HIS A 594 -13.34 6.52 5.75
C HIS A 594 -12.41 5.31 5.60
N ASP A 595 -11.30 5.27 6.36
CA ASP A 595 -10.25 4.26 6.27
C ASP A 595 -9.89 3.78 7.68
N LYS A 596 -10.85 3.09 8.32
CA LYS A 596 -10.79 2.65 9.73
C LYS A 596 -10.10 1.30 9.95
N GLY A 597 -9.52 0.70 8.91
CA GLY A 597 -8.77 -0.54 9.05
C GLY A 597 -7.52 -0.31 9.89
N ASP A 598 -7.48 -0.84 11.11
CA ASP A 598 -6.46 -0.56 12.13
C ASP A 598 -5.86 -1.81 12.76
N TRP A 599 -6.02 -2.99 12.15
CA TRP A 599 -5.68 -4.30 12.71
C TRP A 599 -4.26 -4.45 13.24
N TYR A 600 -3.27 -3.77 12.64
CA TYR A 600 -1.88 -3.74 13.11
C TYR A 600 -1.68 -2.90 14.40
N PHE A 601 -2.65 -2.07 14.76
CA PHE A 601 -2.68 -1.29 16.00
C PHE A 601 -3.64 -1.92 17.03
N SER A 602 -4.87 -2.23 16.61
CA SER A 602 -5.95 -2.68 17.48
C SER A 602 -5.97 -4.19 17.71
N GLY A 603 -5.53 -4.97 16.73
CA GLY A 603 -5.66 -6.42 16.70
C GLY A 603 -7.01 -6.92 16.19
N ASN A 604 -7.86 -6.01 15.69
CA ASN A 604 -9.17 -6.32 15.11
C ASN A 604 -9.06 -6.48 13.60
N TYR A 605 -9.04 -7.73 13.13
CA TYR A 605 -8.82 -8.02 11.71
C TYR A 605 -10.12 -7.89 10.90
N PRO A 606 -10.07 -7.31 9.69
CA PRO A 606 -11.22 -7.15 8.81
C PRO A 606 -11.72 -8.45 8.18
N THR A 607 -10.96 -9.55 8.30
CA THR A 607 -11.32 -10.86 7.77
C THR A 607 -11.12 -11.97 8.81
N PRO A 608 -11.96 -13.02 8.81
CA PRO A 608 -11.78 -14.20 9.67
C PRO A 608 -10.38 -14.80 9.60
N GLY A 609 -9.83 -14.95 8.39
CA GLY A 609 -8.48 -15.49 8.21
C GLY A 609 -7.37 -14.62 8.82
N GLY A 610 -7.61 -13.32 9.01
CA GLY A 610 -6.68 -12.44 9.72
C GLY A 610 -6.49 -12.83 11.19
N TYR A 611 -7.56 -13.26 11.87
CA TYR A 611 -7.47 -13.77 13.25
C TYR A 611 -6.67 -15.07 13.34
N ARG A 612 -6.80 -15.96 12.35
CA ARG A 612 -5.93 -17.14 12.26
C ARG A 612 -4.46 -16.73 12.14
N VAL A 613 -4.16 -15.73 11.31
CA VAL A 613 -2.77 -15.28 11.09
C VAL A 613 -2.15 -14.70 12.35
N VAL A 614 -2.83 -13.82 13.09
CA VAL A 614 -2.28 -13.24 14.32
C VAL A 614 -2.07 -14.30 15.40
N ASN A 615 -3.02 -15.22 15.58
CA ASN A 615 -2.88 -16.33 16.52
C ASN A 615 -1.71 -17.24 16.15
N LYS A 616 -1.57 -17.59 14.86
CA LYS A 616 -0.46 -18.42 14.37
C LYS A 616 0.87 -17.69 14.51
N ALA A 617 0.92 -16.38 14.25
CA ALA A 617 2.13 -15.59 14.45
C ALA A 617 2.56 -15.57 15.93
N PHE A 618 1.60 -15.52 16.85
CA PHE A 618 1.88 -15.51 18.29
C PHE A 618 2.35 -16.88 18.78
N VAL A 619 1.68 -17.95 18.33
CA VAL A 619 2.13 -19.34 18.57
C VAL A 619 3.54 -19.56 18.03
N ASN A 620 3.82 -19.12 16.79
CA ASN A 620 5.15 -19.25 16.20
C ASN A 620 6.21 -18.51 17.04
N TYR A 621 5.90 -17.32 17.54
CA TYR A 621 6.79 -16.59 18.45
C TYR A 621 7.09 -17.40 19.73
N MET A 622 6.06 -17.90 20.40
CA MET A 622 6.19 -18.68 21.64
C MET A 622 6.93 -20.01 21.44
N GLU A 623 6.78 -20.64 20.27
CA GLU A 623 7.46 -21.89 19.90
C GLU A 623 8.86 -21.66 19.27
N GLY A 624 9.32 -20.42 19.15
CA GLY A 624 10.64 -20.09 18.57
C GLY A 624 10.71 -20.27 17.04
N ILE A 625 9.57 -20.41 16.37
CA ILE A 625 9.46 -20.60 14.92
C ILE A 625 9.63 -19.23 14.23
N HIS A 626 10.46 -19.17 13.18
CA HIS A 626 10.78 -17.93 12.47
C HIS A 626 10.08 -17.76 11.11
N GLU A 627 9.15 -18.66 10.80
CA GLU A 627 8.34 -18.67 9.58
C GLU A 627 7.18 -17.67 9.66
N ARG A 628 6.69 -17.21 8.50
CA ARG A 628 5.45 -16.42 8.44
C ARG A 628 4.25 -17.28 8.85
N ALA A 629 3.22 -16.61 9.33
CA ALA A 629 2.00 -17.24 9.80
C ALA A 629 0.98 -17.54 8.68
N TYR A 630 1.31 -17.18 7.44
CA TYR A 630 0.54 -17.38 6.21
C TYR A 630 1.46 -17.66 5.03
#